data_AF-A0A9W4MES8-F1
#
_entry.id   AF-A0A9W4MES8-F1
#
_cell.length_a   1.000
_cell.length_b   1.000
_cell.length_c   1.000
_cell.angle_alpha   90.00
_cell.angle_beta   90.00
_cell.angle_gamma   90.00
#
_symmetry.space_group_name_H-M   'P 1'
#
loop_
_entity.id
_entity.type
_entity.pdbx_description
1 polymer ?
#
loop_
_entity_poly.entity_id
_entity_poly.type
_entity_poly.pdbx_seq_one_letter_code
_entity_poly.pdbx_strand_id
1 'polypeptide(L)'
;MAVAAVLALSSCSSGDNDGEKKPTATSSASATGGQPTPSGSTSAVQEPTATATTPVESAGSGDATQTVEGVWLATQDTTKVQLVLGKGKAALTSTHLCGGGYTDRDGIALTLTCMDGDTERTTGHGVLAADGKTLTVQWTGGTTDVFSRTGLPSS
;
A
#
# COMPACT_ATOMS: atom_id res chain seq x y z
N MET A 1 27.32 25.83 40.15
CA MET A 1 27.99 24.57 39.72
C MET A 1 27.34 24.14 38.42
N ALA A 2 28.12 24.08 37.35
CA ALA A 2 27.70 23.71 36.01
C ALA A 2 28.26 22.34 35.67
N VAL A 3 27.50 21.49 34.95
CA VAL A 3 28.05 20.44 34.09
C VAL A 3 27.14 20.29 32.87
N ALA A 4 27.72 20.54 31.69
CA ALA A 4 27.17 20.26 30.38
C ALA A 4 27.68 18.89 29.90
N ALA A 5 26.91 18.18 29.06
CA ALA A 5 27.38 16.97 28.38
C ALA A 5 26.93 16.92 26.90
N VAL A 6 27.86 17.37 26.06
CA VAL A 6 28.26 16.96 24.70
C VAL A 6 27.41 15.96 23.88
N LEU A 7 27.11 16.38 22.65
CA LEU A 7 26.70 15.57 21.50
C LEU A 7 27.90 14.78 20.94
N ALA A 8 27.74 13.48 20.69
CA ALA A 8 28.70 12.68 19.92
C ALA A 8 28.11 12.34 18.55
N LEU A 9 28.72 12.89 17.49
CA LEU A 9 28.56 12.50 16.09
C LEU A 9 29.69 11.52 15.75
N SER A 10 29.39 10.24 15.55
CA SER A 10 30.34 9.25 15.03
C SER A 10 30.16 9.10 13.52
N SER A 11 31.07 9.74 12.81
CA SER A 11 31.35 9.62 11.39
C SER A 11 31.97 8.28 11.00
N CYS A 12 31.64 7.81 9.79
CA CYS A 12 32.52 7.19 8.78
C CYS A 12 33.52 6.09 9.21
N SER A 13 33.34 4.85 8.73
CA SER A 13 34.45 3.91 8.51
C SER A 13 34.25 3.13 7.22
N SER A 14 35.12 3.44 6.25
CA SER A 14 35.30 2.83 4.94
C SER A 14 35.74 1.36 5.01
N GLY A 15 35.34 0.56 4.03
CA GLY A 15 35.85 -0.79 3.79
C GLY A 15 35.71 -1.17 2.32
N ASP A 16 36.80 -1.00 1.59
CA ASP A 16 36.99 -1.32 0.17
C ASP A 16 37.68 -2.71 0.05
N ASN A 17 37.26 -3.56 -0.88
CA ASN A 17 37.98 -4.79 -1.26
C ASN A 17 37.76 -5.08 -2.76
N ASP A 18 38.77 -4.71 -3.55
CA ASP A 18 38.98 -5.07 -4.95
C ASP A 18 39.35 -6.55 -5.14
N GLY A 19 38.88 -7.13 -6.24
CA GLY A 19 39.26 -8.46 -6.70
C GLY A 19 38.84 -8.73 -8.15
N GLU A 20 39.59 -8.18 -9.11
CA GLU A 20 39.43 -8.43 -10.54
C GLU A 20 39.98 -9.81 -10.98
N LYS A 21 39.26 -10.50 -11.89
CA LYS A 21 39.86 -11.07 -13.13
C LYS A 21 38.77 -11.46 -14.16
N LYS A 22 39.01 -10.97 -15.38
CA LYS A 22 38.20 -10.96 -16.61
C LYS A 22 38.55 -12.20 -17.51
N PRO A 23 38.22 -12.21 -18.83
CA PRO A 23 37.00 -12.66 -19.53
C PRO A 23 37.19 -13.98 -20.32
N THR A 24 36.10 -14.55 -20.84
CA THR A 24 36.12 -15.16 -22.19
C THR A 24 34.80 -14.90 -22.92
N ALA A 25 34.91 -14.41 -24.15
CA ALA A 25 33.81 -14.13 -25.07
C ALA A 25 33.69 -15.24 -26.14
N THR A 26 32.64 -15.09 -26.96
CA THR A 26 32.44 -15.65 -28.32
C THR A 26 31.77 -17.02 -28.39
N SER A 27 30.78 -17.31 -29.25
CA SER A 27 29.83 -16.58 -30.13
C SER A 27 28.99 -17.67 -30.83
N SER A 28 27.85 -17.26 -31.44
CA SER A 28 27.24 -17.84 -32.66
C SER A 28 26.49 -19.19 -32.52
N ALA A 29 25.38 -19.48 -33.19
CA ALA A 29 24.51 -18.77 -34.14
C ALA A 29 23.21 -19.60 -34.37
N SER A 30 22.25 -18.94 -35.01
CA SER A 30 20.89 -19.32 -35.45
C SER A 30 20.65 -20.68 -36.14
N ALA A 31 19.41 -21.18 -36.08
CA ALA A 31 18.64 -21.65 -37.27
C ALA A 31 17.15 -21.93 -36.98
N THR A 32 16.29 -21.18 -37.69
CA THR A 32 15.11 -21.58 -38.49
C THR A 32 14.16 -22.71 -38.04
N GLY A 33 12.89 -22.32 -37.84
CA GLY A 33 11.77 -22.83 -38.66
C GLY A 33 10.88 -23.93 -38.06
N GLY A 34 9.56 -23.70 -38.11
CA GLY A 34 8.55 -24.76 -38.08
C GLY A 34 7.27 -24.42 -37.32
N GLN A 35 6.28 -23.87 -38.02
CA GLN A 35 4.86 -24.01 -37.66
C GLN A 35 4.38 -25.43 -38.02
N PRO A 36 3.59 -26.10 -37.16
CA PRO A 36 2.16 -26.28 -37.46
C PRO A 36 1.22 -26.24 -36.22
N THR A 37 0.03 -25.67 -36.41
CA THR A 37 -1.22 -26.01 -35.69
C THR A 37 -1.86 -27.27 -36.30
N PRO A 38 -2.93 -27.92 -35.78
CA PRO A 38 -3.82 -27.62 -34.64
C PRO A 38 -4.19 -28.84 -33.74
N SER A 39 -5.17 -28.63 -32.85
CA SER A 39 -6.17 -29.59 -32.30
C SER A 39 -5.93 -30.23 -30.92
N GLY A 40 -6.86 -29.95 -30.00
CA GLY A 40 -7.67 -31.03 -29.40
C GLY A 40 -7.60 -31.24 -27.88
N SER A 41 -8.68 -30.85 -27.21
CA SER A 41 -9.33 -31.52 -26.08
C SER A 41 -8.77 -31.41 -24.64
N THR A 42 -9.50 -30.61 -23.86
CA THR A 42 -10.08 -30.89 -22.54
C THR A 42 -9.21 -31.60 -21.48
N SER A 43 -8.88 -30.87 -20.42
CA SER A 43 -9.10 -31.39 -19.07
C SER A 43 -9.18 -30.24 -18.06
N ALA A 44 -10.28 -30.24 -17.32
CA ALA A 44 -10.63 -29.27 -16.31
C ALA A 44 -9.67 -29.31 -15.12
N VAL A 45 -9.23 -28.15 -14.63
CA VAL A 45 -8.77 -27.98 -13.25
C VAL A 45 -9.30 -26.66 -12.72
N GLN A 46 -10.37 -26.80 -11.94
CA GLN A 46 -10.78 -26.04 -10.76
C GLN A 46 -10.41 -24.56 -10.71
N GLU A 47 -11.42 -23.76 -11.06
CA GLU A 47 -11.80 -22.50 -10.43
C GLU A 47 -11.33 -22.39 -8.97
N PRO A 48 -10.47 -21.41 -8.61
CA PRO A 48 -10.39 -20.99 -7.23
C PRO A 48 -11.72 -20.31 -6.92
N THR A 49 -12.53 -20.99 -6.11
CA THR A 49 -13.73 -20.45 -5.49
C THR A 49 -13.30 -19.25 -4.66
N ALA A 50 -13.38 -18.06 -5.25
CA ALA A 50 -13.35 -16.82 -4.51
C ALA A 50 -14.60 -16.82 -3.64
N THR A 51 -14.43 -17.18 -2.36
CA THR A 51 -15.45 -16.94 -1.34
C THR A 51 -15.69 -15.44 -1.31
N ALA A 52 -16.70 -15.00 -2.05
CA ALA A 52 -17.25 -13.67 -1.97
C ALA A 52 -17.65 -13.46 -0.51
N THR A 53 -16.80 -12.75 0.23
CA THR A 53 -17.22 -12.18 1.51
C THR A 53 -18.20 -11.10 1.11
N THR A 54 -19.48 -11.38 1.34
CA THR A 54 -20.57 -10.41 1.13
C THR A 54 -20.14 -9.06 1.71
N PRO A 55 -20.24 -7.97 0.93
CA PRO A 55 -20.14 -6.64 1.52
C PRO A 55 -21.23 -6.56 2.59
N VAL A 56 -20.84 -6.28 3.83
CA VAL A 56 -21.80 -5.83 4.82
C VAL A 56 -22.38 -4.53 4.28
N GLU A 57 -23.64 -4.57 3.87
CA GLU A 57 -24.38 -3.37 3.52
C GLU A 57 -24.55 -2.55 4.80
N SER A 58 -23.62 -1.63 5.05
CA SER A 58 -23.82 -0.62 6.06
C SER A 58 -24.88 0.35 5.57
N ALA A 59 -26.07 0.20 6.15
CA ALA A 59 -27.16 1.16 6.05
C ALA A 59 -26.67 2.52 6.56
N GLY A 60 -26.57 3.47 5.63
CA GLY A 60 -26.15 4.84 5.90
C GLY A 60 -26.46 5.71 4.68
N SER A 61 -27.74 5.88 4.38
CA SER A 61 -28.22 6.84 3.37
C SER A 61 -27.98 8.26 3.88
N GLY A 62 -26.82 8.81 3.55
CA GLY A 62 -26.50 10.22 3.69
C GLY A 62 -25.42 10.58 2.69
N ASP A 63 -25.81 11.25 1.59
CA ASP A 63 -24.98 11.97 0.61
C ASP A 63 -23.50 11.52 0.49
N ALA A 64 -23.26 10.24 0.24
CA ALA A 64 -21.92 9.63 0.29
C ALA A 64 -21.14 9.77 -1.03
N THR A 65 -21.54 10.67 -1.93
CA THR A 65 -21.14 10.60 -3.34
C THR A 65 -19.99 11.51 -3.74
N GLN A 66 -19.43 12.33 -2.83
CA GLN A 66 -18.36 13.27 -3.22
C GLN A 66 -17.21 13.46 -2.20
N THR A 67 -17.40 13.15 -0.90
CA THR A 67 -16.36 13.38 0.11
C THR A 67 -15.51 12.12 0.34
N VAL A 68 -14.24 12.26 0.72
CA VAL A 68 -13.35 11.14 1.08
C VAL A 68 -13.65 10.54 2.47
N GLU A 69 -14.43 11.25 3.29
CA GLU A 69 -14.81 10.77 4.62
C GLU A 69 -15.47 9.40 4.59
N GLY A 70 -15.12 8.56 5.56
CA GLY A 70 -15.57 7.18 5.54
C GLY A 70 -14.79 6.26 6.47
N VAL A 71 -15.34 5.07 6.65
CA VAL A 71 -14.63 3.88 7.11
C VAL A 71 -14.24 3.08 5.88
N TRP A 72 -12.97 2.73 5.81
CA TRP A 72 -12.30 2.18 4.64
C TRP A 72 -11.57 0.90 5.06
N LEU A 73 -11.77 -0.20 4.32
CA LEU A 73 -11.11 -1.48 4.58
C LEU A 73 -10.28 -1.93 3.37
N ALA A 74 -9.04 -2.33 3.62
CA ALA A 74 -8.17 -3.01 2.69
C ALA A 74 -7.71 -4.33 3.28
N THR A 75 -7.26 -5.24 2.42
CA THR A 75 -6.51 -6.43 2.83
C THR A 75 -5.19 -6.41 2.08
N GLN A 76 -4.08 -6.46 2.80
CA GLN A 76 -2.75 -6.57 2.24
C GLN A 76 -2.18 -7.91 2.68
N ASP A 77 -1.95 -8.79 1.71
CA ASP A 77 -1.70 -10.22 1.93
C ASP A 77 -2.80 -10.87 2.79
N THR A 78 -2.52 -11.13 4.07
CA THR A 78 -3.47 -11.68 5.05
C THR A 78 -3.85 -10.68 6.15
N THR A 79 -3.28 -9.47 6.10
CA THR A 79 -3.47 -8.43 7.10
C THR A 79 -4.64 -7.52 6.72
N LYS A 80 -5.61 -7.37 7.63
CA LYS A 80 -6.68 -6.37 7.49
C LYS A 80 -6.14 -4.99 7.86
N VAL A 81 -6.42 -4.01 7.02
CA VAL A 81 -6.07 -2.61 7.24
C VAL A 81 -7.35 -1.81 7.24
N GLN A 82 -7.64 -1.11 8.34
CA GLN A 82 -8.78 -0.22 8.45
C GLN A 82 -8.30 1.23 8.53
N LEU A 83 -8.86 2.08 7.68
CA LEU A 83 -8.64 3.52 7.69
C LEU A 83 -9.96 4.23 7.97
N VAL A 84 -9.97 5.18 8.89
CA VAL A 84 -11.13 6.01 9.20
C VAL A 84 -10.76 7.46 8.95
N LEU A 85 -11.55 8.14 8.11
CA LEU A 85 -11.36 9.55 7.73
C LEU A 85 -12.59 10.34 8.12
N GLY A 86 -12.41 11.42 8.89
CA GLY A 86 -13.49 12.33 9.25
C GLY A 86 -13.00 13.61 9.90
N LYS A 87 -13.61 14.75 9.56
CA LYS A 87 -13.33 16.08 10.13
C LYS A 87 -11.83 16.46 10.09
N GLY A 88 -11.14 16.12 8.99
CA GLY A 88 -9.69 16.33 8.81
C GLY A 88 -8.79 15.43 9.67
N LYS A 89 -9.36 14.44 10.38
CA LYS A 89 -8.65 13.45 11.19
C LYS A 89 -8.62 12.10 10.49
N ALA A 90 -7.54 11.37 10.75
CA ALA A 90 -7.32 10.05 10.21
C ALA A 90 -6.86 9.10 11.32
N ALA A 91 -7.39 7.88 11.31
CA ALA A 91 -6.94 6.78 12.15
C ALA A 91 -6.76 5.54 11.27
N LEU A 92 -5.63 4.85 11.44
CA LEU A 92 -5.31 3.63 10.72
C LEU A 92 -5.00 2.51 11.72
N THR A 93 -5.63 1.36 11.52
CA THR A 93 -5.40 0.16 12.30
C THR A 93 -5.01 -0.98 11.36
N SER A 94 -3.83 -1.53 11.59
CA SER A 94 -3.30 -2.74 10.94
C SER A 94 -2.59 -3.62 11.98
N THR A 95 -1.37 -4.07 11.70
CA THR A 95 -0.39 -4.50 12.70
C THR A 95 0.01 -3.36 13.65
N HIS A 96 -0.10 -2.12 13.18
CA HIS A 96 0.23 -0.90 13.91
C HIS A 96 -1.02 -0.05 14.13
N LEU A 97 -1.04 0.71 15.22
CA LEU A 97 -2.09 1.69 15.50
C LEU A 97 -1.52 3.09 15.26
N CYS A 98 -2.05 3.76 14.22
CA CYS A 98 -1.57 5.07 13.78
C CYS A 98 -2.70 6.09 13.76
N GLY A 99 -2.39 7.33 14.16
CA GLY A 99 -3.36 8.42 14.20
C GLY A 99 -2.76 9.72 13.71
N GLY A 100 -3.60 10.59 13.15
CA GLY A 100 -3.15 11.89 12.66
C GLY A 100 -4.24 12.65 11.90
N GLY A 101 -3.86 13.20 10.76
CA GLY A 101 -4.71 14.05 9.94
C GLY A 101 -4.68 13.70 8.46
N TYR A 102 -5.63 14.26 7.74
CA TYR A 102 -5.62 14.27 6.28
C TYR A 102 -6.09 15.62 5.74
N THR A 103 -5.73 15.90 4.50
CA THR A 103 -6.26 17.03 3.70
C THR A 103 -6.78 16.51 2.37
N ASP A 104 -7.78 17.15 1.79
CA ASP A 104 -8.43 16.73 0.54
C ASP A 104 -8.53 17.85 -0.52
N ARG A 105 -7.95 19.04 -0.25
CA ARG A 105 -8.10 20.24 -1.11
C ARG A 105 -7.48 20.12 -2.51
N ASP A 106 -6.34 19.43 -2.64
CA ASP A 106 -5.56 19.32 -3.89
C ASP A 106 -5.24 17.85 -4.22
N GLY A 107 -6.08 16.94 -3.70
CA GLY A 107 -5.78 15.52 -3.56
C GLY A 107 -5.71 15.12 -2.09
N ILE A 108 -5.85 13.82 -1.85
CA ILE A 108 -5.89 13.29 -0.48
C ILE A 108 -4.44 13.12 -0.02
N ALA A 109 -4.06 13.78 1.06
CA ALA A 109 -2.75 13.59 1.70
C ALA A 109 -2.97 13.17 3.15
N LEU A 110 -2.28 12.13 3.59
CA LEU A 110 -2.33 11.59 4.95
C LEU A 110 -1.02 11.85 5.67
N THR A 111 -1.12 12.24 6.94
CA THR A 111 0.01 12.38 7.86
C THR A 111 -0.39 11.77 9.19
N LEU A 112 0.18 10.62 9.51
CA LEU A 112 -0.10 9.79 10.67
C LEU A 112 1.16 9.59 11.50
N THR A 113 0.97 9.20 12.75
CA THR A 113 2.03 8.76 13.66
C THR A 113 1.57 7.47 14.31
N CYS A 114 2.41 6.45 14.24
CA CYS A 114 2.15 5.14 14.85
C CYS A 114 2.64 5.13 16.30
N MET A 115 1.86 4.51 17.19
CA MET A 115 2.15 4.51 18.64
C MET A 115 3.43 3.75 19.02
N ASP A 116 3.86 2.84 18.16
CA ASP A 116 5.07 2.03 18.29
C ASP A 116 6.27 2.60 17.51
N GLY A 117 6.11 3.76 16.87
CA GLY A 117 7.15 4.40 16.08
C GLY A 117 7.33 3.83 14.68
N ASP A 118 6.45 2.92 14.23
CA ASP A 118 6.46 2.46 12.84
C ASP A 118 6.26 3.62 11.85
N THR A 119 6.87 3.51 10.67
CA THR A 119 6.84 4.56 9.64
C THR A 119 6.21 4.12 8.32
N GLU A 120 5.89 2.83 8.13
CA GLU A 120 5.45 2.27 6.85
C GLU A 120 4.16 2.93 6.33
N ARG A 121 3.24 3.29 7.23
CA ARG A 121 1.95 3.93 6.90
C ARG A 121 1.77 5.29 7.57
N THR A 122 2.83 6.10 7.60
CA THR A 122 2.79 7.42 8.26
C THR A 122 2.57 8.59 7.30
N THR A 123 3.03 8.50 6.05
CA THR A 123 2.82 9.56 5.05
C THR A 123 2.34 8.93 3.75
N GLY A 124 1.22 9.40 3.19
CA GLY A 124 0.67 8.82 1.97
C GLY A 124 -0.21 9.77 1.16
N HIS A 125 -0.38 9.45 -0.11
CA HIS A 125 -1.24 10.18 -1.04
C HIS A 125 -2.36 9.28 -1.54
N GLY A 126 -3.59 9.78 -1.46
CA GLY A 126 -4.80 9.06 -1.83
C GLY A 126 -5.42 9.57 -3.12
N VAL A 127 -6.05 8.65 -3.86
CA VAL A 127 -6.92 8.93 -4.99
C VAL A 127 -8.26 8.26 -4.73
N LEU A 128 -9.32 9.05 -4.66
CA LEU A 128 -10.70 8.56 -4.59
C LEU A 128 -11.19 8.25 -6.01
N ALA A 129 -11.69 7.04 -6.22
CA ALA A 129 -12.29 6.65 -7.48
C ALA A 129 -13.59 7.43 -7.74
N ALA A 130 -13.96 7.57 -9.01
CA ALA A 130 -15.16 8.31 -9.42
C ALA A 130 -16.47 7.72 -8.86
N ASP A 131 -16.46 6.46 -8.40
CA ASP A 131 -17.59 5.82 -7.75
C ASP A 131 -17.77 6.20 -6.27
N GLY A 132 -16.79 6.90 -5.67
CA GLY A 132 -16.77 7.26 -4.26
C GLY A 132 -16.65 6.07 -3.30
N LYS A 133 -16.39 4.86 -3.80
CA LYS A 133 -16.39 3.60 -3.03
C LYS A 133 -15.00 2.99 -2.92
N THR A 134 -14.06 3.40 -3.77
CA THR A 134 -12.66 2.94 -3.71
C THR A 134 -11.71 4.11 -3.44
N LEU A 135 -10.82 3.92 -2.47
CA LEU A 135 -9.74 4.84 -2.14
C LEU A 135 -8.41 4.10 -2.28
N THR A 136 -7.57 4.54 -3.20
CA THR A 136 -6.20 4.01 -3.32
C THR A 136 -5.25 4.94 -2.60
N VAL A 137 -4.46 4.44 -1.65
CA VAL A 137 -3.44 5.21 -0.94
C VAL A 137 -2.07 4.64 -1.24
N GLN A 138 -1.18 5.50 -1.74
CA GLN A 138 0.22 5.18 -1.92
C GLN A 138 1.03 5.77 -0.77
N TRP A 139 1.67 4.91 0.01
CA TRP A 139 2.48 5.31 1.16
C TRP A 139 3.92 5.63 0.75
N THR A 140 4.53 6.54 1.49
CA THR A 140 5.95 6.85 1.40
C THR A 140 6.73 5.64 1.90
N GLY A 141 7.39 4.92 1.00
CA GLY A 141 7.98 3.60 1.28
C GLY A 141 7.56 2.53 0.28
N GLY A 142 6.55 2.80 -0.56
CA GLY A 142 6.23 2.00 -1.76
C GLY A 142 5.00 1.10 -1.62
N THR A 143 4.56 0.78 -0.40
CA THR A 143 3.32 0.03 -0.19
C THR A 143 2.12 0.84 -0.69
N THR A 144 1.22 0.18 -1.40
CA THR A 144 -0.04 0.78 -1.88
C THR A 144 -1.19 -0.04 -1.34
N ASP A 145 -2.11 0.60 -0.63
CA ASP A 145 -3.34 -0.02 -0.14
C ASP A 145 -4.52 0.41 -1.03
N VAL A 146 -5.36 -0.55 -1.39
CA VAL A 146 -6.62 -0.30 -2.10
C VAL A 146 -7.77 -0.57 -1.15
N PHE A 147 -8.43 0.49 -0.70
CA PHE A 147 -9.51 0.43 0.27
C PHE A 147 -10.88 0.45 -0.39
N SER A 148 -11.80 -0.34 0.17
CA SER A 148 -13.23 -0.29 -0.10
C SER A 148 -13.95 0.42 1.05
N ARG A 149 -14.87 1.34 0.72
CA ARG A 149 -15.69 2.01 1.71
C ARG A 149 -16.70 1.04 2.31
N THR A 150 -16.79 1.02 3.64
CA THR A 150 -17.73 0.18 4.39
C THR A 150 -18.71 0.98 5.25
N GLY A 151 -18.59 2.31 5.30
CA GLY A 151 -19.54 3.16 6.03
C GLY A 151 -19.05 4.61 6.14
N LEU A 152 -19.82 5.44 6.84
CA LEU A 152 -19.42 6.79 7.24
C LEU A 152 -18.98 6.77 8.72
N PRO A 153 -18.01 7.61 9.12
CA PRO A 153 -17.66 7.74 10.53
C PRO A 153 -18.88 8.25 11.31
N SER A 154 -19.18 7.64 12.45
CA SER A 154 -20.24 8.13 13.34
C SER A 154 -19.90 9.54 13.83
N SER A 155 -20.86 10.46 13.65
CA SER A 155 -20.72 11.91 13.85
C SER A 155 -20.68 12.36 15.30
#